data_AF-A0A6N7WIU3-F1
#
_entry.id   AF-A0A6N7WIU3-F1
#
_cell.length_a   1.000
_cell.length_b   1.000
_cell.length_c   1.000
_cell.angle_alpha   90.00
_cell.angle_beta   90.00
_cell.angle_gamma   90.00
#
_symmetry.space_group_name_H-M   'P 1'
#
loop_
_entity.id
_entity.type
_entity.pdbx_description
1 polymer ?
#
loop_
_entity_poly.entity_id
_entity_poly.type
_entity_poly.pdbx_seq_one_letter_code
_entity_poly.pdbx_strand_id
1 'polypeptide(L)'
;MVISDIGKNEIRWDILKEAVLATSKKRGSWEELKEYREIIEEMRESDFLRRVWKKYKEENTYSEGIKFKDTLDTILEIGIMLEKQLLSF
;
A
#
# COMPACT_ATOMS: atom_id res chain seq x y z
N MET A 1 -6.01 -12.77 -2.31
CA MET A 1 -4.87 -12.82 -1.36
C MET A 1 -4.27 -11.42 -1.19
N VAL A 2 -5.07 -10.46 -0.78
CA VAL A 2 -4.62 -9.17 -0.28
C VAL A 2 -5.27 -9.06 1.08
N ILE A 3 -4.43 -9.26 2.09
CA ILE A 3 -4.72 -9.29 3.52
C ILE A 3 -6.16 -9.73 3.87
N SER A 4 -6.47 -11.01 3.67
CA SER A 4 -7.72 -11.60 4.20
C SER A 4 -7.69 -11.57 5.73
N ASP A 5 -8.87 -11.48 6.36
CA ASP A 5 -9.07 -11.32 7.82
C ASP A 5 -8.26 -12.28 8.71
N ILE A 6 -7.91 -13.46 8.20
CA ILE A 6 -7.08 -14.46 8.89
C ILE A 6 -5.62 -14.01 9.06
N GLY A 7 -5.04 -13.30 8.08
CA GLY A 7 -3.67 -12.82 8.12
C GLY A 7 -3.49 -11.50 8.88
N LYS A 8 -4.56 -10.70 9.04
CA LYS A 8 -4.51 -9.41 9.76
C LYS A 8 -4.08 -9.57 11.22
N ASN A 9 -4.39 -10.71 11.84
CA ASN A 9 -4.02 -11.01 13.23
C ASN A 9 -2.58 -11.51 13.38
N GLU A 10 -1.93 -11.94 12.30
CA GLU A 10 -0.53 -12.40 12.33
C GLU A 10 0.46 -11.28 11.99
N ILE A 11 -0.02 -10.17 11.42
CA ILE A 11 0.81 -9.01 11.10
C ILE A 11 1.22 -8.31 12.39
N ARG A 12 2.54 -8.22 12.60
CA ARG A 12 3.15 -7.35 13.62
C ARG A 12 3.14 -5.92 13.10
N TRP A 13 2.04 -5.23 13.36
CA TRP A 13 1.75 -3.90 12.84
C TRP A 13 2.74 -2.83 13.31
N ASP A 14 3.24 -2.97 14.54
CA ASP A 14 4.32 -2.15 15.11
C ASP A 14 5.60 -2.24 14.27
N ILE A 15 6.05 -3.47 13.98
CA ILE A 15 7.26 -3.72 13.19
C ILE A 15 7.08 -3.22 11.75
N LEU A 16 5.92 -3.49 11.15
CA LEU A 16 5.62 -3.00 9.80
C LEU A 16 5.70 -1.47 9.73
N LYS A 17 5.13 -0.80 10.73
CA LYS A 17 5.13 0.66 10.83
C LYS A 17 6.55 1.22 10.88
N GLU A 18 7.37 0.70 11.80
CA GLU A 18 8.77 1.13 11.94
C GLU A 18 9.58 0.89 10.67
N ALA A 19 9.41 -0.27 10.03
CA ALA A 19 10.13 -0.61 8.81
C ALA A 19 9.80 0.36 7.65
N VAL A 20 8.52 0.72 7.48
CA VAL A 20 8.09 1.67 6.44
C VAL A 20 8.68 3.05 6.68
N LEU A 21 8.60 3.56 7.92
CA LEU A 21 9.12 4.88 8.26
C LEU A 21 10.66 4.96 8.17
N ALA A 22 11.36 3.91 8.60
CA ALA A 22 12.81 3.83 8.47
C ALA A 22 13.24 3.80 7.00
N THR A 23 12.52 3.07 6.16
CA THR A 23 12.82 2.97 4.72
C THR A 23 12.55 4.29 4.01
N SER A 24 11.45 4.98 4.31
CA SER A 24 11.13 6.25 3.67
C SER A 24 12.10 7.35 4.06
N LYS A 25 12.46 7.45 5.34
CA LYS A 25 13.51 8.37 5.80
C LYS A 25 14.85 8.10 5.13
N LYS A 26 15.25 6.82 5.02
CA LYS A 26 16.50 6.43 4.36
C LYS A 26 16.52 6.77 2.87
N ARG A 27 15.37 6.70 2.18
CA ARG A 27 15.25 6.97 0.74
C ARG A 27 14.89 8.42 0.42
N GLY A 28 14.63 9.25 1.43
CA GLY A 28 14.21 10.64 1.24
C GLY A 28 12.73 10.82 0.83
N SER A 29 11.95 9.74 0.79
CA SER A 29 10.54 9.73 0.36
C SER A 29 9.56 9.99 1.51
N TRP A 30 9.98 10.77 2.51
CA TRP A 30 9.17 11.04 3.71
C TRP A 30 8.02 12.00 3.41
N GLU A 31 8.28 13.05 2.65
CA GLU A 31 7.26 14.06 2.30
C GLU A 31 6.18 13.45 1.40
N GLU A 32 6.59 12.66 0.40
CA GLU A 32 5.67 11.93 -0.49
C GLU A 32 4.73 10.98 0.27
N LEU A 33 5.18 10.40 1.39
CA LEU A 33 4.33 9.58 2.25
C LEU A 33 3.23 10.38 2.95
N LYS A 34 3.38 11.69 3.15
CA LYS A 34 2.31 12.53 3.72
C LYS A 34 1.17 12.72 2.72
N GLU A 35 1.47 12.65 1.43
CA GLU A 35 0.55 12.80 0.31
C GLU A 35 -0.05 11.45 -0.14
N TYR A 36 0.15 10.37 0.64
CA TYR A 36 -0.26 9.01 0.26
C TYR A 36 -1.73 8.91 -0.16
N ARG A 37 -2.64 9.68 0.44
CA ARG A 37 -4.08 9.65 0.09
C ARG A 37 -4.31 10.14 -1.33
N GLU A 38 -3.69 11.26 -1.71
CA GLU A 38 -3.82 11.85 -3.03
C GLU A 38 -3.19 10.93 -4.09
N ILE A 39 -1.97 10.45 -3.82
CA ILE A 39 -1.27 9.50 -4.70
C ILE A 39 -2.13 8.24 -4.93
N ILE A 40 -2.76 7.67 -3.91
CA ILE A 40 -3.59 6.47 -4.05
C ILE A 40 -4.84 6.74 -4.89
N GLU A 41 -5.47 7.90 -4.74
CA GLU A 41 -6.64 8.25 -5.56
C GLU A 41 -6.27 8.50 -7.02
N GLU A 42 -5.14 9.18 -7.30
CA GLU A 42 -4.60 9.27 -8.66
C GLU A 42 -4.32 7.88 -9.26
N MET A 43 -3.72 6.98 -8.48
CA MET A 43 -3.49 5.60 -8.90
C MET A 43 -4.80 4.86 -9.18
N ARG A 44 -5.85 5.13 -8.41
CA ARG A 44 -7.18 4.54 -8.56
C ARG A 44 -7.83 4.97 -9.87
N GLU A 45 -7.58 6.19 -10.34
CA GLU A 45 -8.13 6.70 -11.59
C GLU A 45 -7.29 6.31 -12.83
N SER A 46 -6.04 5.88 -12.63
CA SER A 46 -5.11 5.55 -13.73
C SER A 46 -5.47 4.28 -14.52
N ASP A 47 -5.92 4.47 -15.77
CA ASP A 47 -6.09 3.39 -16.75
C ASP A 47 -4.78 2.70 -17.14
N PHE A 48 -3.66 3.42 -17.04
CA PHE A 48 -2.35 2.84 -17.28
C PHE A 48 -2.02 1.80 -16.22
N LEU A 49 -2.17 2.13 -14.93
CA LEU A 49 -1.88 1.21 -13.84
C LEU A 49 -2.83 0.00 -13.84
N ARG A 50 -4.11 0.20 -14.18
CA ARG A 50 -5.04 -0.93 -14.39
C ARG A 50 -4.55 -1.92 -15.44
N ARG A 51 -4.01 -1.42 -16.56
CA ARG A 51 -3.46 -2.27 -17.63
C ARG A 51 -2.19 -3.00 -17.19
N VAL A 52 -1.30 -2.31 -16.49
CA VAL A 52 -0.09 -2.92 -15.90
C VAL A 52 -0.47 -4.03 -14.92
N TRP A 53 -1.43 -3.78 -14.04
CA TRP A 53 -1.93 -4.78 -13.09
C TRP A 53 -2.55 -5.99 -13.79
N LYS A 54 -3.33 -5.78 -14.85
CA LYS A 54 -3.92 -6.87 -15.62
C LYS A 54 -2.84 -7.79 -16.19
N LYS A 55 -1.81 -7.21 -16.82
CA LYS A 55 -0.68 -7.97 -17.36
C LYS A 55 0.07 -8.74 -16.27
N TYR A 56 0.35 -8.09 -15.14
CA TYR A 56 1.01 -8.72 -14.00
C TYR A 56 0.25 -9.97 -13.51
N LYS A 57 -1.09 -9.90 -13.46
CA LYS A 57 -1.91 -11.07 -13.08
C LYS A 57 -1.86 -12.22 -14.07
N GLU A 58 -1.79 -11.92 -15.36
CA GLU A 58 -1.66 -12.95 -16.40
C GLU A 58 -0.33 -13.71 -16.28
N GLU A 59 0.72 -13.04 -15.81
CA GLU A 59 2.06 -13.61 -15.63
C GLU A 59 2.26 -14.31 -14.27
N ASN A 60 1.38 -14.08 -13.28
CA ASN A 60 1.58 -14.50 -11.90
C ASN A 60 0.34 -15.16 -11.29
N THR A 61 0.27 -16.49 -11.32
CA THR A 61 -0.88 -17.29 -10.85
C THR A 61 -1.22 -17.09 -9.37
N TYR A 62 -0.25 -16.77 -8.50
CA TYR A 62 -0.51 -16.47 -7.09
C TYR A 62 -1.32 -15.19 -6.87
N SER A 63 -1.36 -14.31 -7.87
CA SER A 63 -2.12 -13.06 -7.83
C SER A 63 -3.55 -13.23 -8.37
N GLU A 64 -3.91 -14.44 -8.77
CA GLU A 64 -5.25 -14.78 -9.21
C GLU A 64 -6.28 -14.48 -8.11
N GLY A 65 -7.40 -13.88 -8.51
CA GLY A 65 -8.44 -13.42 -7.57
C GLY A 65 -8.12 -12.15 -6.79
N ILE A 66 -6.93 -11.54 -6.92
CA ILE A 66 -6.65 -10.22 -6.35
C ILE A 66 -7.15 -9.12 -7.30
N LYS A 67 -8.00 -8.22 -6.81
CA LYS A 67 -8.41 -7.04 -7.59
C LYS A 67 -7.42 -5.91 -7.39
N PHE A 68 -7.23 -5.10 -8.42
CA PHE A 68 -6.41 -3.89 -8.35
C PHE A 68 -6.89 -2.98 -7.22
N LYS A 69 -8.20 -2.80 -7.12
CA LYS A 69 -8.84 -2.03 -6.04
C LYS A 69 -8.42 -2.50 -4.65
N ASP A 70 -8.46 -3.81 -4.41
CA ASP A 70 -8.11 -4.40 -3.09
C ASP A 70 -6.65 -4.07 -2.70
N THR A 71 -5.74 -4.03 -3.68
CA THR A 71 -4.33 -3.64 -3.43
C THR A 71 -4.21 -2.18 -3.00
N LEU A 72 -4.92 -1.27 -3.66
CA LEU A 72 -4.91 0.16 -3.30
C LEU A 72 -5.58 0.39 -1.95
N ASP A 73 -6.69 -0.30 -1.68
CA ASP A 73 -7.40 -0.20 -0.40
C ASP A 73 -6.51 -0.67 0.76
N THR A 74 -5.67 -1.70 0.53
CA THR A 74 -4.67 -2.15 1.50
C THR A 74 -3.56 -1.15 1.74
N ILE A 75 -3.04 -0.52 0.67
CA ILE A 75 -2.01 0.52 0.82
C ILE A 75 -2.59 1.72 1.59
N LEU A 76 -3.86 2.05 1.35
CA LEU A 76 -4.58 3.09 2.08
C LEU A 76 -4.70 2.76 3.57
N GLU A 77 -5.07 1.51 3.92
CA GLU A 77 -5.09 1.04 5.31
C GLU A 77 -3.71 1.25 5.97
N ILE A 78 -2.63 0.87 5.29
CA ILE A 78 -1.27 1.05 5.82
C ILE A 78 -0.94 2.53 6.04
N GLY A 79 -1.27 3.39 5.09
CA GLY A 79 -1.08 4.84 5.20
C GLY A 79 -1.86 5.45 6.37
N ILE A 80 -3.11 5.02 6.60
CA ILE A 80 -3.93 5.47 7.74
C ILE A 80 -3.26 5.11 9.07
N MET A 81 -2.66 3.92 9.20
CA MET A 81 -1.95 3.56 10.42
C MET A 81 -0.71 4.44 10.68
N LEU A 82 -0.08 4.93 9.61
CA LEU A 82 1.11 5.76 9.66
C LEU A 82 0.77 7.23 9.96
N GLU A 83 -0.47 7.67 9.72
CA GLU A 83 -0.93 9.06 9.78
C GLU A 83 -0.54 9.79 11.08
N LYS A 84 -0.71 9.15 12.24
CA LYS A 84 -0.33 9.73 13.55
C LYS A 84 1.17 10.07 13.66
N GLN A 85 2.03 9.35 12.93
CA GLN A 85 3.47 9.59 12.93
C GLN A 85 3.94 10.45 11.76
N LEU A 86 3.15 10.56 10.69
CA LEU A 86 3.43 11.47 9.59
C LEU A 86 3.16 12.94 9.98
N LEU A 87 2.19 13.17 10.88
CA LEU A 87 1.80 14.50 11.38
C LEU A 87 2.56 14.96 12.64
N SER A 88 3.41 14.10 13.22
CA SER A 88 4.10 14.36 14.49
C SER A 88 5.55 14.85 14.35
N PHE A 89 5.98 15.21 13.14
CA PHE A 89 7.32 15.72 12.83
C PHE A 89 7.25 17.03 12.05
#